data_AF-A0A3N5GQD4-F1
#
_entry.id   AF-A0A3N5GQD4-F1
#
_cell.length_a   1.000
_cell.length_b   1.000
_cell.length_c   1.000
_cell.angle_alpha   90.00
_cell.angle_beta   90.00
_cell.angle_gamma   90.00
#
_symmetry.space_group_name_H-M   'P 1'
#
loop_
_entity.id
_entity.type
_entity.pdbx_description
1 polymer ?
#
loop_
_entity_poly.entity_id
_entity_poly.type
_entity_poly.pdbx_seq_one_letter_code
_entity_poly.pdbx_strand_id
1 'polypeptide(L)'
;MLKRLALLATLVMLFLAAAPAFAAGTPKDVFVDLNKTSGTEDGTKANPYNTIEEATAFAQALPNGGWIYVKQADGSWKYHSRVDSVWAGQTGEPLPAVLVYTFLAVFALALMLVGWKFQKRARQIPA
;
A
#
# COMPACT_ATOMS: atom_id res chain seq x y z
N MET A 1 7.17 41.09 -3.58
CA MET A 1 7.22 39.74 -4.17
C MET A 1 7.81 38.69 -3.23
N LEU A 2 8.84 39.03 -2.45
CA LEU A 2 9.50 38.13 -1.49
C LEU A 2 8.55 37.38 -0.53
N LYS A 3 7.55 38.07 0.04
CA LYS A 3 6.55 37.47 0.96
C LYS A 3 5.71 36.36 0.31
N ARG A 4 5.44 36.46 -1.00
CA ARG A 4 4.66 35.45 -1.75
C ARG A 4 5.51 34.24 -2.11
N LEU A 5 6.79 34.46 -2.43
CA LEU A 5 7.78 33.40 -2.65
C LEU A 5 8.05 32.61 -1.37
N ALA A 6 8.19 33.30 -0.24
CA ALA A 6 8.36 32.65 1.06
C ALA A 6 7.15 31.77 1.39
N LEU A 7 5.92 32.28 1.25
CA LEU A 7 4.71 31.51 1.53
C LEU A 7 4.57 30.27 0.63
N LEU A 8 4.92 30.39 -0.65
CA LEU A 8 4.92 29.27 -1.59
C LEU A 8 5.95 28.20 -1.21
N ALA A 9 7.16 28.62 -0.84
CA ALA A 9 8.22 27.71 -0.39
C ALA A 9 7.84 26.98 0.90
N THR A 10 7.21 27.66 1.85
CA THR A 10 6.71 27.03 3.08
C THR A 10 5.62 26.01 2.79
N LEU A 11 4.70 26.31 1.86
CA LEU A 11 3.61 25.41 1.48
C LEU A 11 4.12 24.15 0.77
N VAL A 12 5.14 24.31 -0.09
CA VAL A 12 5.82 23.18 -0.75
C VAL A 12 6.58 22.33 0.26
N MET A 13 7.30 22.94 1.22
CA MET A 13 7.97 22.19 2.28
C MET A 13 6.99 21.43 3.19
N LEU A 14 5.85 22.05 3.54
CA LEU A 14 4.82 21.39 4.35
C LEU A 14 4.21 20.18 3.61
N PHE A 15 4.01 20.33 2.31
CA PHE A 15 3.48 19.25 1.46
C PHE A 15 4.49 18.10 1.28
N LEU A 16 5.78 18.42 1.14
CA LEU A 16 6.86 17.42 1.12
C LEU A 16 7.02 16.69 2.46
N ALA A 17 6.85 17.40 3.58
CA ALA A 17 6.92 16.81 4.92
C ALA A 17 5.68 15.98 5.29
N ALA A 18 4.54 16.21 4.62
CA ALA A 18 3.29 15.48 4.83
C ALA A 18 3.18 14.19 4.00
N ALA A 19 4.28 13.69 3.43
CA ALA A 19 4.29 12.39 2.79
C ALA A 19 3.79 11.34 3.80
N PRO A 20 2.69 10.62 3.52
CA PRO A 20 2.23 9.58 4.41
C PRO A 20 3.34 8.53 4.52
N ALA A 21 3.73 8.20 5.75
CA ALA A 21 4.51 7.00 5.98
C ALA A 21 3.60 5.81 5.67
N PHE A 22 3.68 5.31 4.43
CA PHE A 22 3.03 4.06 4.07
C PHE A 22 3.75 2.97 4.83
N ALA A 23 3.16 2.51 5.93
CA ALA A 23 3.58 1.30 6.59
C ALA A 23 3.42 0.17 5.57
N ALA A 24 4.53 -0.29 5.00
CA ALA A 24 4.54 -1.54 4.25
C ALA A 24 4.03 -2.61 5.20
N GLY A 25 2.82 -3.10 4.98
CA GLY A 25 2.24 -4.11 5.84
C GLY A 25 3.12 -5.35 5.77
N THR A 26 3.45 -5.93 6.91
CA THR A 26 4.25 -7.15 6.95
C THR A 26 3.43 -8.32 6.42
N PRO A 27 4.02 -9.27 5.68
CA PRO A 27 3.33 -10.51 5.33
C PRO A 27 2.85 -11.23 6.60
N LYS A 28 1.66 -11.82 6.55
CA LYS A 28 1.06 -12.49 7.72
C LYS A 28 1.62 -13.90 7.87
N ASP A 29 1.80 -14.36 9.10
CA ASP A 29 2.10 -15.78 9.35
C ASP A 29 0.85 -16.64 9.12
N VAL A 30 1.00 -17.74 8.37
CA VAL A 30 -0.03 -18.72 8.04
C VAL A 30 0.46 -20.11 8.44
N PHE A 31 -0.35 -20.84 9.20
CA PHE A 31 0.03 -22.11 9.82
C PHE A 31 -0.67 -23.31 9.17
N VAL A 32 0.08 -24.40 8.98
CA VAL A 32 -0.38 -25.66 8.36
C VAL A 32 -0.07 -26.86 9.25
N ASP A 33 -1.08 -27.68 9.54
CA ASP A 33 -0.95 -28.95 10.25
C ASP A 33 -1.46 -30.11 9.38
N LEU A 34 -0.52 -30.80 8.74
CA LEU A 34 -0.80 -31.92 7.84
C LEU A 34 -1.43 -33.13 8.54
N ASN A 35 -1.41 -33.17 9.88
CA ASN A 35 -2.02 -34.24 10.67
C ASN A 35 -3.51 -34.00 10.98
N LYS A 36 -4.10 -32.89 10.51
CA LYS A 36 -5.54 -32.59 10.59
C LYS A 36 -6.11 -32.57 12.00
N THR A 37 -5.46 -31.84 12.90
CA THR A 37 -5.83 -31.83 14.33
C THR A 37 -6.94 -30.83 14.70
N SER A 38 -7.36 -29.94 13.80
CA SER A 38 -8.36 -28.90 14.05
C SER A 38 -9.49 -28.86 13.02
N GLY A 39 -10.67 -28.38 13.44
CA GLY A 39 -11.90 -28.37 12.62
C GLY A 39 -12.30 -27.01 12.01
N THR A 40 -11.57 -25.92 12.25
CA THR A 40 -11.93 -24.57 11.75
C THR A 40 -10.74 -23.85 11.12
N GLU A 41 -10.34 -24.26 9.94
CA GLU A 41 -9.07 -23.85 9.31
C GLU A 41 -9.04 -22.36 8.90
N ASP A 42 -8.48 -21.49 9.76
CA ASP A 42 -8.34 -20.04 9.54
C ASP A 42 -6.88 -19.59 9.33
N GLY A 43 -5.96 -20.55 9.31
CA GLY A 43 -4.53 -20.33 9.11
C GLY A 43 -3.81 -19.76 10.33
N THR A 44 -4.46 -19.69 11.50
CA THR A 44 -3.80 -19.33 12.77
C THR A 44 -3.13 -20.55 13.41
N LYS A 45 -2.28 -20.35 14.43
CA LYS A 45 -1.70 -21.47 15.20
C LYS A 45 -2.76 -22.31 15.90
N ALA A 46 -3.89 -21.72 16.28
CA ALA A 46 -4.97 -22.41 16.98
C ALA A 46 -5.81 -23.25 16.00
N ASN A 47 -6.00 -22.74 14.79
CA ASN A 47 -6.72 -23.43 13.74
C ASN A 47 -5.96 -23.41 12.40
N PRO A 48 -4.87 -24.19 12.31
CA PRO A 48 -4.06 -24.25 11.10
C PRO A 48 -4.84 -24.86 9.92
N TYR A 49 -4.39 -24.56 8.70
CA TYR A 49 -4.86 -25.25 7.50
C TYR A 49 -4.37 -26.70 7.47
N ASN A 50 -5.14 -27.57 6.83
CA ASN A 50 -4.81 -28.97 6.71
C ASN A 50 -3.92 -29.27 5.50
N THR A 51 -3.85 -28.35 4.53
CA THR A 51 -3.03 -28.47 3.33
C THR A 51 -2.17 -27.24 3.09
N ILE A 52 -1.07 -27.41 2.36
CA ILE A 52 -0.20 -26.29 1.96
C ILE A 52 -0.91 -25.44 0.89
N GLU A 53 -1.73 -26.08 0.05
CA GLU A 53 -2.49 -25.46 -1.01
C GLU A 53 -3.50 -24.44 -0.47
N GLU A 54 -4.24 -24.77 0.59
CA GLU A 54 -5.18 -23.85 1.25
C GLU A 54 -4.45 -22.67 1.88
N ALA A 55 -3.35 -22.92 2.59
CA ALA A 55 -2.52 -21.86 3.15
C ALA A 55 -1.92 -20.95 2.07
N THR A 56 -1.53 -21.52 0.92
CA THR A 56 -1.03 -20.77 -0.22
C THR A 56 -2.13 -19.90 -0.82
N ALA A 57 -3.32 -20.45 -1.06
CA ALA A 57 -4.44 -19.70 -1.60
C ALA A 57 -4.85 -18.55 -0.66
N PHE A 58 -4.87 -18.79 0.66
CA PHE A 58 -5.12 -17.75 1.64
C PHE A 58 -4.03 -16.68 1.64
N ALA A 59 -2.75 -17.07 1.65
CA ALA A 59 -1.63 -16.15 1.60
C ALA A 59 -1.64 -15.28 0.34
N GLN A 60 -1.99 -15.84 -0.82
CA GLN A 60 -2.15 -15.10 -2.07
C GLN A 60 -3.27 -14.05 -2.01
N ALA A 61 -4.34 -14.30 -1.24
CA ALA A 61 -5.42 -13.34 -1.04
C ALA A 61 -5.06 -12.19 -0.09
N LEU A 62 -3.99 -12.32 0.71
CA LEU A 62 -3.55 -11.25 1.62
C LEU A 62 -2.84 -10.12 0.86
N PRO A 63 -3.03 -8.86 1.25
CA PRO A 63 -2.48 -7.70 0.53
C PRO A 63 -0.94 -7.66 0.47
N ASN A 64 -0.25 -8.31 1.41
CA ASN A 64 1.21 -8.38 1.44
C ASN A 64 1.73 -9.83 1.39
N GLY A 65 0.90 -10.77 0.96
CA GLY A 65 1.23 -12.18 1.00
C GLY A 65 1.26 -12.76 2.42
N GLY A 66 1.90 -13.92 2.57
CA GLY A 66 2.07 -14.57 3.85
C GLY A 66 3.30 -15.48 3.93
N TRP A 67 3.75 -15.72 5.16
CA TRP A 67 4.79 -16.70 5.49
C TRP A 67 4.12 -18.00 5.94
N ILE A 68 4.42 -19.11 5.26
CA ILE A 68 3.85 -20.41 5.59
C ILE A 68 4.75 -21.13 6.59
N TYR A 69 4.15 -21.63 7.67
CA TYR A 69 4.78 -22.47 8.68
C TYR A 69 4.08 -23.82 8.76
N VAL A 70 4.85 -24.90 8.77
CA VAL A 70 4.33 -26.27 8.82
C VAL A 70 4.69 -26.91 10.15
N LYS A 71 3.69 -27.51 10.79
CA LYS A 71 3.87 -28.26 12.04
C LYS A 71 4.70 -29.52 11.80
N GLN A 72 5.72 -29.71 12.61
CA GLN A 72 6.58 -30.89 12.59
C GLN A 72 6.06 -31.98 13.54
N ALA A 73 6.61 -33.18 13.44
CA ALA A 73 6.23 -34.32 14.29
C ALA A 73 6.49 -34.07 15.79
N ASP A 74 7.46 -33.20 16.13
CA ASP A 74 7.77 -32.79 17.50
C ASP A 74 6.84 -31.68 18.02
N GLY A 75 5.85 -31.25 17.23
CA GLY A 75 4.93 -30.18 17.56
C GLY A 75 5.46 -28.76 17.31
N SER A 76 6.71 -28.60 16.86
CA SER A 76 7.29 -27.30 16.51
C SER A 76 6.77 -26.79 15.17
N TRP A 77 6.82 -25.47 14.98
CA TRP A 77 6.43 -24.81 13.73
C TRP A 77 7.68 -24.40 12.96
N LYS A 78 7.86 -24.94 11.75
CA LYS A 78 9.01 -24.64 10.90
C LYS A 78 8.58 -23.83 9.69
N TYR A 79 9.34 -22.79 9.38
CA TYR A 79 9.17 -22.02 8.15
C TYR A 79 9.28 -22.92 6.92
N HIS A 80 8.36 -22.76 5.99
CA HIS A 80 8.31 -23.49 4.73
C HIS A 80 8.60 -22.58 3.53
N SER A 81 7.78 -21.55 3.30
CA SER A 81 7.91 -20.67 2.15
C SER A 81 7.24 -19.31 2.37
N ARG A 82 7.63 -18.32 1.55
CA ARG A 82 6.94 -17.05 1.39
C ARG A 82 6.05 -17.15 0.18
N VAL A 83 4.80 -16.75 0.33
CA VAL A 83 3.85 -16.64 -0.76
C VAL A 83 3.49 -15.17 -0.93
N ASP A 84 3.80 -14.64 -2.10
CA ASP A 84 3.43 -13.26 -2.45
C ASP A 84 1.94 -13.16 -2.75
N SER A 85 1.40 -11.94 -2.57
CA SER A 85 0.02 -11.64 -2.93
C SER A 85 -0.19 -11.83 -4.44
N VAL A 86 -1.30 -12.45 -4.82
CA VAL A 86 -1.72 -12.57 -6.22
C VAL A 86 -3.12 -11.98 -6.31
N TRP A 87 -3.21 -10.65 -6.33
CA TRP A 87 -4.46 -9.98 -6.64
C TRP A 87 -4.81 -10.19 -8.12
N ALA A 88 -5.82 -11.01 -8.40
CA ALA A 88 -6.34 -11.18 -9.75
C ALA A 88 -6.85 -9.83 -10.28
N GLY A 89 -6.15 -9.27 -11.28
CA GLY A 89 -6.58 -8.06 -11.99
C GLY A 89 -5.66 -6.83 -11.88
N GLN A 90 -4.56 -6.88 -11.10
CA GLN A 90 -3.55 -5.82 -11.14
C GLN A 90 -2.33 -6.27 -11.95
N THR A 91 -2.42 -6.16 -13.28
CA THR A 91 -1.25 -6.27 -14.18
C THR A 91 -0.39 -5.01 -14.18
N GLY A 92 -0.64 -4.07 -13.29
CA GLY A 92 0.21 -2.91 -13.06
C GLY A 92 0.66 -2.89 -11.60
N GLU A 93 1.96 -2.76 -11.37
CA GLU A 93 2.42 -2.37 -10.04
C GLU A 93 1.75 -1.04 -9.66
N PRO A 94 1.17 -0.92 -8.45
CA PRO A 94 0.62 0.35 -8.00
C PRO A 94 1.74 1.39 -8.07
N LEU A 95 1.44 2.54 -8.68
CA LEU A 95 2.39 3.64 -8.74
C LEU A 95 2.89 3.96 -7.32
N PRO A 96 4.22 4.02 -7.10
CA PRO A 96 4.77 4.47 -5.83
C PRO A 96 4.06 5.74 -5.37
N ALA A 97 3.64 5.78 -4.11
CA ALA A 97 2.84 6.90 -3.62
C ALA A 97 3.53 8.26 -3.82
N VAL A 98 4.87 8.29 -3.75
CA VAL A 98 5.69 9.46 -4.08
C VAL A 98 5.39 9.99 -5.49
N LEU A 99 5.26 9.10 -6.49
CA LEU A 99 4.91 9.50 -7.86
C LEU A 99 3.48 10.03 -7.94
N VAL A 100 2.52 9.39 -7.26
CA VAL A 100 1.13 9.86 -7.22
C VAL A 100 1.04 11.27 -6.64
N TYR A 101 1.70 11.52 -5.51
CA TYR A 101 1.72 12.85 -4.89
C TYR A 101 2.50 13.87 -5.70
N THR A 102 3.57 13.46 -6.40
CA THR A 102 4.29 14.33 -7.33
C THR A 102 3.38 14.78 -8.48
N PHE A 103 2.63 13.85 -9.09
CA PHE A 103 1.68 14.19 -10.13
C PHE A 103 0.57 15.12 -9.63
N LEU A 104 0.01 14.85 -8.45
CA LEU A 104 -1.00 15.73 -7.84
C LEU A 104 -0.46 17.13 -7.56
N ALA A 105 0.77 17.26 -7.04
CA ALA A 105 1.40 18.55 -6.78
C ALA A 105 1.61 19.36 -8.07
N VAL A 106 2.11 18.71 -9.13
CA VAL A 106 2.30 19.33 -10.44
C VAL A 106 0.96 19.77 -11.02
N PHE A 107 -0.07 18.92 -10.91
CA PHE A 107 -1.41 19.24 -11.41
C PHE A 107 -2.04 20.42 -10.65
N ALA A 108 -1.90 20.46 -9.32
CA ALA A 108 -2.37 21.57 -8.49
C ALA A 108 -1.68 22.90 -8.86
N LEU A 109 -0.36 22.88 -9.10
CA LEU A 109 0.39 24.04 -9.57
C LEU A 109 -0.10 24.53 -10.94
N ALA A 110 -0.33 23.61 -11.88
CA ALA A 110 -0.85 23.95 -13.20
C ALA A 110 -2.22 24.64 -13.10
N LEU A 111 -3.14 24.10 -12.29
CA LEU A 111 -4.45 24.70 -12.05
C LEU A 111 -4.36 26.08 -11.42
N MET A 112 -3.47 26.28 -10.44
CA MET A 112 -3.23 27.60 -9.84
C MET A 112 -2.74 28.63 -10.86
N LEU A 113 -1.79 28.26 -11.72
CA LEU A 113 -1.26 29.14 -12.77
C LEU A 113 -2.32 29.49 -13.82
N VAL A 114 -3.13 28.50 -14.23
CA VAL A 114 -4.25 28.70 -15.16
C VAL A 114 -5.28 29.64 -14.55
N GLY A 115 -5.70 29.38 -13.30
CA GLY A 115 -6.63 30.24 -12.56
C GLY A 115 -6.12 31.68 -12.44
N TRP A 116 -4.83 31.87 -12.15
CA TRP A 116 -4.21 33.18 -12.08
C TRP A 116 -4.24 33.93 -13.44
N LYS A 117 -3.97 33.22 -14.54
CA LYS A 117 -4.04 33.79 -15.90
C LYS A 117 -5.47 34.24 -16.25
N PHE A 118 -6.48 33.43 -15.92
CA PHE A 118 -7.88 33.81 -16.12
C PHE A 118 -8.27 35.03 -15.29
N GLN A 119 -7.89 35.07 -14.01
CA GLN A 119 -8.18 36.22 -13.15
C GLN A 119 -7.52 37.50 -13.68
N LYS A 120 -6.30 37.41 -14.20
CA LYS A 120 -5.60 38.56 -14.80
C LYS A 120 -6.33 39.08 -16.04
N ARG A 121 -6.83 38.18 -16.90
CA ARG A 121 -7.60 38.54 -18.10
C ARG A 121 -8.95 39.17 -17.75
N ALA A 122 -9.66 38.62 -16.76
CA ALA A 122 -10.95 39.15 -16.33
C ALA A 122 -10.86 40.61 -15.83
N ARG A 123 -9.74 40.98 -15.19
CA ARG A 123 -9.49 42.36 -14.73
C ARG A 123 -9.11 43.34 -15.84
N GLN A 124 -8.83 42.85 -17.05
CA GLN A 124 -8.41 43.67 -18.20
C GLN A 124 -9.56 43.99 -19.15
N ILE A 125 -10.77 43.48 -18.91
CA ILE A 125 -11.96 43.84 -19.66
C ILE A 125 -12.50 45.13 -19.02
N PRO A 126 -12.38 46.30 -19.65
CA PRO A 126 -13.05 47.51 -19.18
C PRO A 126 -14.57 47.29 -19.25
N ALA A 127 -15.28 47.79 -18.24
CA ALA A 127 -16.74 47.76 -18.16
C ALA A 127 -17.39 48.52 -19.32
#